data_AF-A0A2K3L958-F1
#
_entry.id   AF-A0A2K3L958-F1
#
_cell.length_a   1.000
_cell.length_b   1.000
_cell.length_c   1.000
_cell.angle_alpha   90.00
_cell.angle_beta   90.00
_cell.angle_gamma   90.00
#
_symmetry.space_group_name_H-M   'P 1'
#
loop_
_entity.id
_entity.type
_entity.pdbx_description
1 polymer ?
#
loop_
_entity_poly.entity_id
_entity_poly.type
_entity_poly.pdbx_seq_one_letter_code
_entity_poly.pdbx_strand_id
1 'polypeptide(L)'
;MAFPTSLEDWIKASYVVFAFFSALFIGALKGLIVGPIAALILIIGNVGVILVLFPAHVAWTVYTILKTQIVDAALKVAILIALPALFGLWLGLGIAGSVLVAIGYGFFTPWVSTFEAFRHDNESKKFMHCVVDGTLGTIKGSCTVVRDFADICYHSYPSYLKERRECSDQCKTLRLIHVPGCVIVGIVGLIVE
;
A
#
# COMPACT_ATOMS: atom_id res chain seq x y z
N MET A 1 24.78 17.11 25.37
CA MET A 1 24.89 15.64 25.56
C MET A 1 25.92 15.42 26.65
N ALA A 2 25.49 15.05 27.87
CA ALA A 2 26.41 14.74 28.96
C ALA A 2 26.95 13.33 28.76
N PHE A 3 28.28 13.17 28.73
CA PHE A 3 28.92 11.85 28.68
C PHE A 3 28.70 11.12 30.02
N PRO A 4 28.39 9.81 30.03
CA PRO A 4 28.14 9.06 31.25
C PRO A 4 29.43 8.99 32.09
N THR A 5 29.39 9.55 33.30
CA THR A 5 30.57 9.68 34.19
C THR A 5 30.63 8.59 35.26
N SER A 6 29.57 7.80 35.46
CA SER A 6 29.51 6.70 36.44
C SER A 6 29.46 5.32 35.77
N LEU A 7 30.04 4.32 36.44
CA LEU A 7 30.03 2.92 35.99
C LEU A 7 28.60 2.36 35.92
N GLU A 8 27.70 2.85 36.77
CA GLU A 8 26.26 2.51 36.74
C GLU A 8 25.55 3.05 35.49
N ASP A 9 25.90 4.25 35.01
CA ASP A 9 25.32 4.81 33.78
C ASP A 9 25.75 4.00 32.55
N TRP A 10 27.00 3.52 32.54
CA TRP A 10 27.50 2.61 31.50
C TRP A 10 26.80 1.24 31.51
N ILE A 11 26.52 0.69 32.70
CA ILE A 11 25.75 -0.56 32.83
C ILE A 11 24.30 -0.36 32.37
N LYS A 12 23.65 0.74 32.73
CA LYS A 12 22.28 1.05 32.26
C LYS A 12 22.24 1.26 30.76
N ALA A 13 23.19 2.00 30.20
CA ALA A 13 23.27 2.24 28.75
C ALA A 13 23.46 0.91 28.00
N SER A 14 24.40 0.05 28.44
CA SER A 14 24.61 -1.26 27.83
C SER A 14 23.40 -2.19 27.98
N TYR A 15 22.70 -2.16 29.11
CA TYR A 15 21.45 -2.91 29.31
C TYR A 15 20.34 -2.47 28.35
N VAL A 16 20.12 -1.16 28.18
CA VAL A 16 19.11 -0.63 27.25
C VAL A 16 19.45 -1.00 25.81
N VAL A 17 20.72 -0.89 25.41
CA VAL A 17 21.18 -1.30 24.08
C VAL A 17 20.95 -2.79 23.88
N PHE A 18 21.31 -3.63 24.85
CA PHE A 18 21.10 -5.08 24.79
C PHE A 18 19.61 -5.46 24.71
N ALA A 19 18.77 -4.83 25.53
CA ALA A 19 17.32 -5.04 25.51
C ALA A 19 16.70 -4.63 24.17
N PHE A 20 17.18 -3.53 23.57
CA PHE A 20 16.75 -3.08 22.25
C PHE A 20 17.11 -4.09 21.16
N PHE A 21 18.35 -4.60 21.14
CA PHE A 21 18.76 -5.64 20.19
C PHE A 21 18.02 -6.97 20.38
N SER A 22 17.72 -7.34 21.63
CA SER A 22 16.90 -8.52 21.93
C SER A 22 15.47 -8.36 21.40
N ALA A 23 14.84 -7.21 21.65
CA ALA A 23 13.51 -6.88 21.14
C ALA A 23 13.47 -6.84 19.60
N LEU A 24 14.52 -6.28 18.98
CA LEU A 24 14.71 -6.26 17.54
C LEU A 24 14.69 -7.68 16.95
N PHE A 25 15.49 -8.59 17.52
CA PHE A 25 15.64 -9.94 17.00
C PHE A 25 14.38 -10.79 17.22
N ILE A 26 13.76 -10.69 18.40
CA ILE A 26 12.49 -11.37 18.71
C ILE A 26 11.38 -10.86 17.79
N GLY A 27 11.34 -9.56 17.55
CA GLY A 27 10.36 -8.95 16.65
C GLY A 27 10.57 -9.34 15.18
N ALA A 28 11.82 -9.41 14.72
CA ALA A 28 12.15 -9.89 13.38
C ALA A 28 11.79 -11.37 13.19
N LEU A 29 12.06 -12.23 14.19
CA LEU A 29 11.67 -13.64 14.15
C LEU A 29 10.15 -13.81 14.09
N LYS A 30 9.41 -13.01 14.87
CA LYS A 30 7.94 -13.00 14.83
C LYS A 30 7.42 -12.50 13.49
N GLY A 31 8.00 -11.42 12.96
CA GLY A 31 7.72 -10.90 11.61
C GLY A 31 7.97 -11.93 10.52
N LEU A 32 9.00 -12.76 10.65
CA LEU A 32 9.29 -13.82 9.68
C LEU A 32 8.27 -14.97 9.71
N ILE A 33 7.68 -15.27 10.87
CA ILE A 33 6.71 -16.37 11.02
C ILE A 33 5.29 -15.90 10.65
N VAL A 34 4.86 -14.75 11.15
CA VAL A 34 3.50 -14.22 10.97
C VAL A 34 3.38 -13.41 9.67
N GLY A 35 4.45 -12.75 9.27
CA GLY A 35 4.45 -11.85 8.12
C GLY A 35 4.14 -12.50 6.78
N PRO A 36 4.62 -13.73 6.46
CA PRO A 36 4.23 -14.41 5.22
C PRO A 36 2.72 -14.64 5.12
N ILE A 37 2.06 -14.96 6.24
CA ILE A 37 0.60 -15.20 6.27
C ILE A 37 -0.15 -13.88 6.05
N ALA A 38 0.25 -12.81 6.75
CA ALA A 38 -0.33 -11.49 6.59
C ALA A 38 -0.12 -10.92 5.17
N ALA A 39 1.10 -11.08 4.63
CA ALA A 39 1.45 -10.67 3.27
C ALA A 39 0.62 -11.45 2.23
N LEU A 40 0.45 -12.76 2.41
CA LEU A 40 -0.33 -13.58 1.48
C LEU A 40 -1.81 -13.13 1.42
N ILE A 41 -2.41 -12.83 2.57
CA ILE A 41 -3.80 -12.32 2.64
C ILE A 41 -3.90 -10.98 1.89
N LEU A 42 -2.97 -10.05 2.13
CA LEU A 42 -2.92 -8.76 1.43
C LEU A 42 -2.72 -8.93 -0.08
N ILE A 43 -1.80 -9.79 -0.51
CA ILE A 43 -1.53 -10.03 -1.93
C ILE A 43 -2.78 -10.58 -2.62
N ILE A 44 -3.38 -11.64 -2.08
CA ILE A 44 -4.57 -12.26 -2.68
C ILE A 44 -5.74 -11.26 -2.72
N GLY A 45 -5.94 -10.52 -1.63
CA GLY A 45 -6.99 -9.51 -1.55
C GLY A 45 -6.81 -8.38 -2.56
N ASN A 46 -5.64 -7.74 -2.58
CA ASN A 46 -5.37 -6.61 -3.46
C ASN A 46 -5.34 -7.02 -4.93
N VAL A 47 -4.72 -8.17 -5.26
CA VAL A 47 -4.74 -8.71 -6.63
C VAL A 47 -6.18 -9.04 -7.06
N GLY A 48 -6.99 -9.61 -6.18
CA GLY A 48 -8.41 -9.87 -6.44
C GLY A 48 -9.18 -8.59 -6.77
N VAL A 49 -9.00 -7.53 -5.98
CA VAL A 49 -9.62 -6.22 -6.23
C VAL A 49 -9.16 -5.63 -7.57
N ILE A 50 -7.85 -5.67 -7.86
CA ILE A 50 -7.29 -5.17 -9.13
C ILE A 50 -7.90 -5.92 -10.32
N LEU A 51 -7.97 -7.26 -10.26
CA LEU A 51 -8.50 -8.09 -11.34
C LEU A 51 -10.00 -7.85 -11.60
N VAL A 52 -10.80 -7.60 -10.56
CA VAL A 52 -12.23 -7.32 -10.71
C VAL A 52 -12.48 -5.90 -11.23
N LEU A 53 -11.68 -4.92 -10.80
CA LEU A 53 -11.80 -3.54 -11.27
C LEU A 53 -11.27 -3.37 -12.71
N PHE A 54 -10.27 -4.16 -13.10
CA PHE A 54 -9.61 -4.10 -14.40
C PHE A 54 -10.56 -4.11 -15.60
N PRO A 55 -11.52 -5.06 -15.77
CA PRO A 55 -12.43 -5.07 -16.91
C PRO A 55 -13.33 -3.83 -16.97
N ALA A 56 -13.80 -3.32 -15.82
CA ALA A 56 -14.58 -2.09 -15.76
C ALA A 56 -13.74 -0.89 -16.19
N HIS A 57 -12.48 -0.81 -15.73
CA HIS A 57 -11.55 0.24 -16.10
C HIS A 57 -11.18 0.21 -17.60
N VAL A 58 -10.96 -0.97 -18.17
CA VAL A 58 -10.72 -1.16 -19.61
C VAL A 58 -11.93 -0.72 -20.43
N ALA A 59 -13.13 -1.19 -20.07
CA ALA A 59 -14.36 -0.84 -20.76
C ALA A 59 -14.63 0.68 -20.73
N TRP A 60 -14.47 1.33 -19.58
CA TRP A 60 -14.66 2.78 -19.47
C TRP A 60 -13.64 3.58 -20.29
N THR A 61 -12.37 3.18 -20.27
CA THR A 61 -11.32 3.88 -21.01
C THR A 61 -11.54 3.79 -22.51
N VAL A 62 -11.85 2.59 -23.03
CA VAL A 62 -12.17 2.39 -24.46
C VAL A 62 -13.42 3.17 -24.85
N TYR A 63 -14.48 3.12 -24.04
CA TYR A 63 -15.71 3.89 -24.30
C TYR A 63 -15.43 5.41 -24.39
N THR A 64 -14.60 5.94 -23.49
CA THR A 64 -14.29 7.37 -23.45
C THR A 64 -13.46 7.82 -24.66
N ILE A 65 -12.51 6.98 -25.12
CA ILE A 65 -11.71 7.23 -26.32
C ILE A 65 -12.59 7.23 -27.58
N LEU A 66 -13.50 6.26 -27.69
CA LEU A 66 -14.42 6.18 -28.84
C LEU A 66 -15.35 7.38 -28.91
N LYS A 67 -15.93 7.79 -27.77
CA LYS A 67 -16.92 8.88 -27.70
C LYS A 67 -16.31 10.27 -27.93
N THR A 68 -15.05 10.47 -27.55
CA THR A 68 -14.32 11.74 -27.68
C THR A 68 -14.32 12.26 -29.12
N GLN A 69 -14.75 13.51 -29.34
CA GLN A 69 -14.78 14.14 -30.68
C GLN A 69 -13.53 15.00 -30.97
N ILE A 70 -12.65 15.19 -29.99
CA ILE A 70 -11.51 16.12 -30.05
C ILE A 70 -10.28 15.50 -30.72
N VAL A 71 -10.23 14.17 -30.83
CA VAL A 71 -9.08 13.40 -31.31
C VAL A 71 -9.38 12.87 -32.72
N ASP A 72 -8.48 13.14 -33.67
CA ASP A 72 -8.60 12.64 -35.05
C ASP A 72 -8.64 11.11 -35.11
N ALA A 73 -9.33 10.56 -36.12
CA ALA A 73 -9.52 9.12 -36.26
C ALA A 73 -8.21 8.33 -36.27
N ALA A 74 -7.17 8.84 -36.94
CA ALA A 74 -5.85 8.21 -36.97
C ALA A 74 -5.20 8.17 -35.57
N LEU A 75 -5.33 9.24 -34.79
CA LEU A 75 -4.77 9.33 -33.44
C LEU A 75 -5.55 8.44 -32.45
N LYS A 76 -6.87 8.28 -32.63
CA LYS A 76 -7.66 7.30 -31.86
C LYS A 76 -7.17 5.87 -32.07
N VAL A 77 -6.91 5.48 -33.32
CA VAL A 77 -6.41 4.14 -33.64
C VAL A 77 -5.02 3.94 -33.05
N ALA A 78 -4.12 4.93 -33.16
CA ALA A 78 -2.80 4.86 -32.56
C ALA A 78 -2.85 4.69 -31.04
N ILE A 79 -3.70 5.46 -30.34
CA ILE A 79 -3.88 5.31 -28.89
C ILE A 79 -4.48 3.94 -28.56
N LEU A 80 -5.45 3.46 -29.32
CA LEU A 80 -6.08 2.15 -29.08
C LEU A 80 -5.09 0.98 -29.26
N ILE A 81 -4.09 1.13 -30.15
CA ILE A 81 -3.00 0.15 -30.31
C ILE A 81 -2.00 0.23 -29.15
N ALA A 82 -1.73 1.42 -28.61
CA ALA A 82 -0.83 1.61 -27.47
C ALA A 82 -1.48 1.23 -26.12
N LEU A 83 -2.81 1.29 -26.04
CA LEU A 83 -3.59 1.10 -24.81
C LEU A 83 -3.37 -0.27 -24.14
N PRO A 84 -3.30 -1.41 -24.85
CA PRO A 84 -3.03 -2.71 -24.26
C PRO A 84 -1.66 -2.76 -23.55
N ALA A 85 -0.64 -2.13 -24.13
CA ALA A 85 0.68 -2.04 -23.51
C ALA A 85 0.63 -1.21 -22.22
N LEU A 86 -0.11 -0.09 -22.22
CA LEU A 86 -0.29 0.74 -21.03
C LEU A 86 -1.08 0.01 -19.93
N PHE A 87 -2.11 -0.75 -20.29
CA PHE A 87 -2.84 -1.59 -19.33
C PHE A 87 -1.97 -2.70 -18.75
N GLY A 88 -1.13 -3.34 -19.57
CA GLY A 88 -0.17 -4.33 -19.11
C GLY A 88 0.83 -3.74 -18.13
N LEU A 89 1.37 -2.55 -18.42
CA LEU A 89 2.27 -1.82 -17.53
C LEU A 89 1.58 -1.44 -16.21
N TRP A 90 0.36 -0.89 -16.27
CA TRP A 90 -0.40 -0.51 -15.09
C TRP A 90 -0.74 -1.71 -14.21
N LEU A 91 -1.19 -2.82 -14.82
CA LEU A 91 -1.49 -4.06 -14.10
C LEU A 91 -0.21 -4.63 -13.46
N GLY A 92 0.89 -4.69 -14.21
CA GLY A 92 2.16 -5.17 -13.70
C GLY A 92 2.69 -4.33 -12.54
N LEU A 93 2.67 -3.01 -12.68
CA LEU A 93 3.10 -2.10 -11.62
C LEU A 93 2.17 -2.15 -10.40
N GLY A 94 0.86 -2.28 -10.60
CA GLY A 94 -0.12 -2.43 -9.52
C GLY A 94 0.06 -3.73 -8.73
N ILE A 95 0.33 -4.85 -9.42
CA ILE A 95 0.63 -6.13 -8.76
C ILE A 95 1.98 -6.04 -8.03
N ALA A 96 3.02 -5.52 -8.68
CA ALA A 96 4.35 -5.39 -8.08
C ALA A 96 4.32 -4.48 -6.83
N GLY A 97 3.66 -3.32 -6.91
CA GLY A 97 3.45 -2.42 -5.78
C GLY A 97 2.66 -3.07 -4.66
N SER A 98 1.59 -3.80 -4.99
CA SER A 98 0.79 -4.53 -3.99
C SER A 98 1.61 -5.58 -3.26
N VAL A 99 2.48 -6.32 -3.97
CA VAL A 99 3.39 -7.30 -3.35
C VAL A 99 4.39 -6.61 -2.44
N LEU A 100 5.00 -5.50 -2.88
CA LEU A 100 5.97 -4.75 -2.09
C LEU A 100 5.35 -4.19 -0.80
N VAL A 101 4.17 -3.57 -0.90
CA VAL A 101 3.41 -3.07 0.25
C VAL A 101 2.97 -4.21 1.17
N ALA A 102 2.54 -5.35 0.61
CA ALA A 102 2.13 -6.50 1.41
C ALA A 102 3.28 -7.14 2.19
N ILE A 103 4.46 -7.26 1.57
CA ILE A 103 5.68 -7.74 2.24
C ILE A 103 6.09 -6.76 3.34
N GLY A 104 6.08 -5.45 3.04
CA GLY A 104 6.35 -4.41 4.02
C GLY A 104 5.40 -4.50 5.21
N TYR A 105 4.10 -4.41 4.98
CA TYR A 105 3.10 -4.50 6.03
C TYR A 105 3.21 -5.81 6.82
N GLY A 106 3.32 -6.96 6.13
CA GLY A 106 3.43 -8.27 6.76
C GLY A 106 4.65 -8.39 7.68
N PHE A 107 5.80 -7.82 7.30
CA PHE A 107 7.00 -7.88 8.14
C PHE A 107 7.02 -6.83 9.25
N PHE A 108 6.69 -5.57 8.93
CA PHE A 108 6.82 -4.46 9.86
C PHE A 108 5.72 -4.45 10.94
N THR A 109 4.50 -4.89 10.65
CA THR A 109 3.40 -4.87 11.64
C THR A 109 3.66 -5.78 12.86
N PRO A 110 4.02 -7.07 12.70
CA PRO A 110 4.38 -7.92 13.84
C PRO A 110 5.67 -7.47 14.54
N TRP A 111 6.60 -6.85 13.79
CA TRP A 111 7.84 -6.31 14.33
C TRP A 111 7.59 -5.14 15.28
N VAL A 112 6.80 -4.14 14.86
CA VAL A 112 6.40 -2.99 15.70
C VAL A 112 5.58 -3.45 16.91
N SER A 113 4.67 -4.40 16.73
CA SER A 113 3.90 -5.00 17.83
C SER A 113 4.79 -5.61 18.93
N THR A 114 5.96 -6.12 18.56
CA THR A 114 6.90 -6.71 19.53
C THR A 114 7.58 -5.63 20.37
N PHE A 115 7.92 -4.48 19.78
CA PHE A 115 8.44 -3.33 20.52
C PHE A 115 7.42 -2.77 21.52
N GLU A 116 6.15 -2.69 21.12
CA GLU A 116 5.08 -2.23 22.00
C GLU A 116 4.87 -3.16 23.21
N ALA A 117 5.01 -4.48 22.99
CA ALA A 117 4.96 -5.47 24.05
C ALA A 117 6.19 -5.40 24.99
N PHE A 118 7.37 -5.08 24.46
CA PHE A 118 8.59 -4.87 25.24
C PHE A 118 8.54 -3.63 26.14
N ARG A 119 7.70 -2.62 25.82
CA ARG A 119 7.53 -1.39 26.61
C ARG A 119 6.74 -1.56 27.92
N HIS A 120 5.87 -2.57 28.00
CA HIS A 120 5.09 -2.84 29.23
C HIS A 120 5.89 -3.79 30.14
N ASP A 121 5.54 -4.00 31.42
CA ASP A 121 6.46 -4.68 32.40
C ASP A 121 6.06 -6.11 32.88
N ASN A 122 4.99 -6.73 32.36
CA ASN A 122 4.53 -8.05 32.87
C ASN A 122 4.96 -9.24 31.98
N GLU A 123 5.78 -10.18 32.49
CA GLU A 123 6.54 -11.12 31.66
C GLU A 123 5.82 -12.40 31.17
N SER A 124 5.01 -13.08 31.98
CA SER A 124 4.59 -14.47 31.66
C SER A 124 3.24 -14.60 30.93
N LYS A 125 2.25 -13.75 31.23
CA LYS A 125 0.97 -13.69 30.47
C LYS A 125 1.11 -12.98 29.12
N LYS A 126 2.22 -12.25 28.92
CA LYS A 126 2.48 -11.46 27.71
C LYS A 126 2.84 -12.29 26.49
N PHE A 127 3.60 -13.37 26.62
CA PHE A 127 4.05 -14.11 25.44
C PHE A 127 2.88 -14.76 24.70
N MET A 128 1.99 -15.41 25.44
CA MET A 128 0.74 -15.97 24.91
C MET A 128 -0.18 -14.89 24.32
N HIS A 129 -0.35 -13.76 25.03
CA HIS A 129 -1.19 -12.67 24.54
C HIS A 129 -0.55 -11.94 23.34
N CYS A 130 0.74 -11.71 23.33
CA CYS A 130 1.46 -11.03 22.24
C CYS A 130 1.57 -11.91 20.99
N VAL A 131 1.73 -13.23 21.14
CA VAL A 131 1.78 -14.15 20.01
C VAL A 131 0.37 -14.39 19.47
N VAL A 132 -0.60 -14.79 20.30
CA VAL A 132 -1.95 -15.10 19.82
C VAL A 132 -2.68 -13.84 19.37
N ASP A 133 -2.73 -12.80 20.20
CA ASP A 133 -3.48 -11.58 19.92
C ASP A 133 -2.76 -10.68 18.90
N GLY A 134 -1.43 -10.70 18.89
CA GLY A 134 -0.64 -10.01 17.85
C GLY A 134 -0.76 -10.68 16.48
N THR A 135 -0.83 -12.01 16.41
CA THR A 135 -1.02 -12.74 15.14
C THR A 135 -2.44 -12.58 14.62
N LEU A 136 -3.44 -12.76 15.48
CA LEU A 136 -4.85 -12.59 15.10
C LEU A 136 -5.17 -11.14 14.75
N GLY A 137 -4.59 -10.19 15.49
CA GLY A 137 -4.68 -8.76 15.21
C GLY A 137 -4.04 -8.38 13.88
N THR A 138 -2.88 -8.95 13.54
CA THR A 138 -2.24 -8.73 12.23
C THR A 138 -3.09 -9.29 11.10
N ILE A 139 -3.63 -10.50 11.23
CA ILE A 139 -4.52 -11.11 10.22
C ILE A 139 -5.79 -10.27 10.03
N LYS A 140 -6.44 -9.86 11.12
CA LYS A 140 -7.63 -9.02 11.07
C LYS A 140 -7.31 -7.65 10.47
N GLY A 141 -6.16 -7.08 10.81
CA GLY A 141 -5.61 -5.86 10.22
C GLY A 141 -5.44 -5.98 8.71
N SER A 142 -4.78 -7.04 8.23
CA SER A 142 -4.65 -7.33 6.80
C SER A 142 -6.02 -7.43 6.10
N CYS A 143 -6.99 -8.14 6.70
CA CYS A 143 -8.35 -8.22 6.16
C CYS A 143 -9.10 -6.87 6.16
N THR A 144 -8.78 -5.96 7.08
CA THR A 144 -9.33 -4.59 7.08
C THR A 144 -8.68 -3.76 5.98
N VAL A 145 -7.35 -3.81 5.84
CA VAL A 145 -6.61 -3.10 4.78
C VAL A 145 -7.09 -3.50 3.39
N VAL A 146 -7.29 -4.80 3.13
CA VAL A 146 -7.86 -5.27 1.84
C VAL A 146 -9.27 -4.69 1.62
N ARG A 147 -10.07 -4.61 2.68
CA ARG A 147 -11.46 -4.13 2.58
C ARG A 147 -11.53 -2.63 2.34
N ASP A 148 -10.67 -1.86 2.99
CA ASP A 148 -10.56 -0.42 2.77
C ASP A 148 -10.05 -0.14 1.35
N PHE A 149 -9.06 -0.90 0.89
CA PHE A 149 -8.60 -0.83 -0.50
C PHE A 149 -9.72 -1.15 -1.49
N ALA A 150 -10.47 -2.23 -1.23
CA ALA A 150 -11.63 -2.60 -2.04
C ALA A 150 -12.67 -1.47 -2.06
N ASP A 151 -13.00 -0.88 -0.92
CA ASP A 151 -14.01 0.18 -0.84
C ASP A 151 -13.58 1.44 -1.60
N ILE A 152 -12.32 1.86 -1.47
CA ILE A 152 -11.75 2.94 -2.27
C ILE A 152 -11.85 2.63 -3.78
N CYS A 153 -11.52 1.40 -4.18
CA CYS A 153 -11.54 0.97 -5.58
C CYS A 153 -12.96 0.87 -6.16
N TYR A 154 -13.95 0.42 -5.38
CA TYR A 154 -15.31 0.22 -5.86
C TYR A 154 -16.21 1.45 -5.73
N HIS A 155 -16.02 2.27 -4.69
CA HIS A 155 -16.90 3.42 -4.43
C HIS A 155 -16.22 4.75 -4.75
N SER A 156 -15.06 5.02 -4.18
CA SER A 156 -14.41 6.33 -4.29
C SER A 156 -13.89 6.58 -5.71
N TYR A 157 -13.23 5.58 -6.29
CA TYR A 157 -12.62 5.72 -7.61
C TYR A 157 -13.63 5.97 -8.74
N PRO A 158 -14.72 5.19 -8.89
CA PRO A 158 -15.72 5.47 -9.92
C PRO A 158 -16.45 6.78 -9.69
N SER A 159 -16.72 7.15 -8.43
CA SER A 159 -17.38 8.42 -8.09
C SER A 159 -16.51 9.61 -8.47
N TYR A 160 -15.22 9.57 -8.18
CA TYR A 160 -14.25 10.58 -8.60
C TYR A 160 -14.17 10.72 -10.13
N LEU A 161 -14.13 9.60 -10.86
CA LEU A 161 -14.14 9.61 -12.32
C LEU A 161 -15.45 10.16 -12.89
N LYS A 162 -16.59 9.87 -12.25
CA LYS A 162 -17.90 10.39 -12.64
C LYS A 162 -17.98 11.89 -12.44
N GLU A 163 -17.58 12.40 -11.27
CA GLU A 163 -17.54 13.83 -10.99
C GLU A 163 -16.62 14.57 -11.98
N ARG A 164 -15.44 14.01 -12.26
CA ARG A 164 -14.52 14.58 -13.25
C ARG A 164 -15.11 14.59 -14.67
N ARG A 165 -15.91 13.60 -15.04
CA ARG A 165 -16.62 13.56 -16.33
C ARG A 165 -17.72 14.63 -16.41
N GLU A 166 -18.53 14.78 -15.37
CA GLU A 166 -19.60 15.78 -15.31
C GLU A 166 -19.04 17.20 -15.28
N CYS A 167 -17.95 17.42 -14.55
CA CYS A 167 -17.23 18.69 -14.56
C CYS A 167 -16.59 18.96 -15.93
N SER A 168 -16.09 17.94 -16.65
CA SER A 168 -15.51 18.09 -17.99
C SER A 168 -16.50 18.56 -19.07
N ASP A 169 -17.81 18.38 -18.89
CA ASP A 169 -18.80 18.95 -19.83
C ASP A 169 -18.95 20.47 -19.66
N GLN A 170 -18.58 21.04 -18.50
CA GLN A 170 -18.53 22.50 -18.25
C GLN A 170 -17.11 23.08 -18.19
N CYS A 171 -16.10 22.27 -17.87
CA CYS A 171 -14.71 22.65 -17.66
C CYS A 171 -13.93 22.39 -18.95
N LYS A 172 -13.27 23.45 -19.46
CA LYS A 172 -12.51 23.44 -20.71
C LYS A 172 -11.68 22.17 -20.89
N THR A 173 -11.74 21.66 -22.13
CA THR A 173 -10.99 20.54 -22.70
C THR A 173 -9.60 20.35 -22.06
N LEU A 174 -9.39 19.18 -21.44
CA LEU A 174 -8.06 18.71 -21.02
C LEU A 174 -7.19 18.57 -22.26
N ARG A 175 -6.40 19.61 -22.58
CA ARG A 175 -5.34 19.52 -23.58
C ARG A 175 -4.36 18.44 -23.14
N LEU A 176 -4.02 17.53 -24.06
CA LEU A 176 -3.04 16.45 -23.90
C LEU A 176 -1.71 16.91 -23.24
N ILE A 177 -1.40 18.20 -23.35
CA ILE A 177 -0.22 18.85 -22.78
C ILE A 177 -0.16 18.84 -21.24
N HIS A 178 -1.30 18.70 -20.53
CA HIS A 178 -1.33 18.61 -19.07
C HIS A 178 -1.20 17.18 -18.53
N VAL A 179 -1.29 16.16 -19.39
CA VAL A 179 -1.13 14.75 -19.03
C VAL A 179 0.26 14.47 -18.40
N PRO A 180 1.39 14.91 -18.99
CA PRO A 180 2.70 14.73 -18.35
C PRO A 180 2.81 15.46 -17.01
N GLY A 181 2.16 16.62 -16.85
CA GLY A 181 2.11 17.33 -15.57
C GLY A 181 1.36 16.55 -14.49
N CYS A 182 0.24 15.92 -14.82
CA CYS A 182 -0.48 15.03 -13.89
C CYS A 182 0.32 13.78 -13.52
N VAL A 183 1.07 13.20 -14.46
CA VAL A 183 1.95 12.05 -14.17
C VAL A 183 3.07 12.45 -13.23
N ILE A 184 3.69 13.62 -13.43
CA ILE A 184 4.73 14.15 -12.54
C ILE A 184 4.16 14.42 -11.15
N VAL A 185 3.00 15.05 -11.03
CA VAL A 185 2.33 15.26 -9.74
C VAL A 185 1.99 13.94 -9.05
N GLY A 186 1.53 12.93 -9.79
CA GLY A 186 1.28 11.60 -9.26
C GLY A 186 2.55 10.92 -8.74
N ILE A 187 3.68 11.04 -9.45
CA ILE A 187 4.98 10.54 -9.01
C ILE A 187 5.47 11.28 -7.77
N VAL A 188 5.33 12.61 -7.73
CA VAL A 188 5.71 13.42 -6.57
C VAL A 188 4.85 13.09 -5.35
N GLY A 189 3.54 12.87 -5.52
CA GLY A 189 2.66 12.40 -4.46
C GLY A 189 3.10 11.04 -3.90
N LEU A 190 3.48 10.11 -4.78
CA LEU A 190 3.97 8.77 -4.41
C LEU A 190 5.34 8.77 -3.71
N ILE A 191 6.13 9.85 -3.85
CA ILE A 191 7.43 10.01 -3.18
C ILE A 191 7.27 10.70 -1.82
N VAL A 192 6.20 11.49 -1.65
CA VAL A 192 5.93 12.28 -0.44
C VAL A 192 5.15 11.51 0.63
N GLU A 193 4.34 10.53 0.24
CA GLU A 193 3.77 9.51 1.16
C GLU A 193 4.78 8.40 1.49
#